data_AF-L8IHB8-F1
#
_entry.id   AF-L8IHB8-F1
#
_cell.length_a   1.000
_cell.length_b   1.000
_cell.length_c   1.000
_cell.angle_alpha   90.00
_cell.angle_beta   90.00
_cell.angle_gamma   90.00
#
_symmetry.space_group_name_H-M   'P 1'
#
loop_
_entity.id
_entity.type
_entity.pdbx_description
1 polymer ?
#
loop_
_entity_poly.entity_id
_entity_poly.type
_entity_poly.pdbx_seq_one_letter_code
_entity_poly.pdbx_strand_id
1 'polypeptide(L)'
;MSEVTRSLLQRWGVSFRRGADFDSWGQLVEATDKNQVLARHLQKEAQAQHNNSEFTEEQKKTTGKIATCLELRSAALQSTQSQEEFKPEDLKKLEPILKNILTYNKEFPFDVQPVPLRRILAPGEEENFEFEEDEEEGALPPPNNSSNKKLDESTPNLKCRSQKPLTPLPLNTTEANQGLGV
;
A
#
# COMPACT_ATOMS: atom_id res chain seq x y z
N MET A 1 21.64 11.17 15.04
CA MET A 1 20.82 10.22 14.26
C MET A 1 21.53 8.89 14.26
N SER A 2 20.94 7.92 14.93
CA SER A 2 21.45 6.56 15.01
C SER A 2 21.30 5.81 13.69
N GLU A 3 22.00 4.68 13.59
CA GLU A 3 21.82 3.70 12.52
C GLU A 3 20.39 3.11 12.54
N VAL A 4 19.78 3.02 13.73
CA VAL A 4 18.40 2.54 13.90
C VAL A 4 17.42 3.45 13.16
N THR A 5 17.53 4.77 13.33
CA THR A 5 16.62 5.69 12.62
C THR A 5 16.84 5.67 11.12
N ARG A 6 18.07 5.50 10.65
CA ARG A 6 18.36 5.36 9.21
C ARG A 6 17.73 4.08 8.66
N SER A 7 17.89 2.96 9.34
CA SER A 7 17.26 1.69 8.98
C SER A 7 15.74 1.79 8.95
N LEU A 8 15.13 2.48 9.93
CA LEU A 8 13.69 2.73 9.98
C LEU A 8 13.20 3.51 8.75
N LEU A 9 13.88 4.59 8.38
CA LEU A 9 13.55 5.39 7.20
C LEU A 9 13.69 4.59 5.90
N GLN A 10 14.69 3.72 5.79
CA GLN A 10 14.83 2.81 4.64
C GLN A 10 13.64 1.86 4.56
N ARG A 11 13.28 1.22 5.68
CA ARG A 11 12.14 0.29 5.75
C ARG A 11 10.82 0.96 5.39
N TRP A 12 10.59 2.17 5.89
CA TRP A 12 9.44 2.98 5.48
C TRP A 12 9.48 3.34 3.99
N GLY A 13 10.64 3.69 3.44
CA GLY A 13 10.81 3.97 2.02
C GLY A 13 10.50 2.76 1.13
N VAL A 14 10.91 1.56 1.53
CA VAL A 14 10.60 0.30 0.84
C VAL A 14 9.10 0.00 0.94
N SER A 15 8.54 0.08 2.14
CA SER A 15 7.09 -0.11 2.38
C SER A 15 6.24 0.82 1.53
N PHE A 16 6.61 2.10 1.49
CA PHE A 16 5.93 3.13 0.71
C PHE A 16 5.94 2.82 -0.78
N ARG A 17 7.12 2.46 -1.32
CA ARG A 17 7.25 2.11 -2.75
C ARG A 17 6.36 0.92 -3.09
N ARG A 18 6.37 -0.11 -2.24
CA ARG A 18 5.55 -1.31 -2.45
C ARG A 18 4.05 -0.99 -2.47
N GLY A 19 3.58 -0.13 -1.56
CA GLY A 19 2.20 0.36 -1.57
C GLY A 19 1.85 1.12 -2.85
N ALA A 20 2.74 2.00 -3.31
CA ALA A 20 2.56 2.76 -4.55
C ALA A 20 2.60 1.88 -5.83
N ASP A 21 3.39 0.81 -5.82
CA ASP A 21 3.43 -0.17 -6.91
C ASP A 21 2.09 -0.92 -7.01
N PHE A 22 1.56 -1.41 -5.88
CA PHE A 22 0.23 -2.04 -5.85
C PHE A 22 -0.89 -1.10 -6.31
N ASP A 23 -0.85 0.15 -5.86
CA ASP A 23 -1.79 1.20 -6.28
C ASP A 23 -1.75 1.40 -7.80
N SER A 24 -0.54 1.48 -8.36
CA SER A 24 -0.32 1.62 -9.81
C SER A 24 -0.74 0.38 -10.61
N TRP A 25 -0.66 -0.81 -10.02
CA TRP A 25 -1.12 -2.06 -10.64
C TRP A 25 -2.62 -2.30 -10.48
N GLY A 26 -3.34 -1.47 -9.72
CA GLY A 26 -4.77 -1.64 -9.44
C GLY A 26 -5.08 -2.72 -8.40
N GLN A 27 -4.08 -3.15 -7.61
CA GLN A 27 -4.25 -4.07 -6.49
C GLN A 27 -4.78 -3.30 -5.27
N LEU A 28 -6.06 -2.91 -5.32
CA LEU A 28 -6.67 -1.98 -4.35
C LEU A 28 -6.60 -2.48 -2.91
N VAL A 29 -6.77 -3.78 -2.69
CA VAL A 29 -6.77 -4.40 -1.35
C VAL A 29 -5.36 -4.35 -0.75
N GLU A 30 -4.35 -4.78 -1.50
CA GLU A 30 -2.96 -4.77 -1.09
C GLU A 30 -2.41 -3.35 -0.94
N ALA A 31 -2.78 -2.43 -1.84
CA ALA A 31 -2.43 -1.02 -1.75
C ALA A 31 -3.02 -0.39 -0.48
N THR A 32 -4.30 -0.66 -0.20
CA THR A 32 -4.99 -0.18 1.00
C THR A 32 -4.31 -0.70 2.26
N ASP A 33 -4.05 -2.01 2.35
CA ASP A 33 -3.40 -2.65 3.49
C ASP A 33 -2.00 -2.05 3.74
N LYS A 34 -1.14 -2.03 2.72
CA LYS A 34 0.23 -1.48 2.85
C LYS A 34 0.23 -0.01 3.24
N ASN A 35 -0.65 0.80 2.65
CA ASN A 35 -0.77 2.22 3.00
C ASN A 35 -1.25 2.40 4.44
N GLN A 36 -2.22 1.61 4.91
CA GLN A 36 -2.71 1.69 6.29
C GLN A 36 -1.68 1.23 7.31
N VAL A 37 -0.97 0.12 7.06
CA VAL A 37 0.10 -0.36 7.95
C VAL A 37 1.20 0.69 8.08
N LEU A 38 1.65 1.25 6.97
CA LEU A 38 2.67 2.30 6.99
C LEU A 38 2.16 3.57 7.69
N ALA A 39 0.91 3.99 7.43
CA ALA A 39 0.30 5.13 8.10
C ALA A 39 0.28 4.93 9.63
N ARG A 40 -0.07 3.73 10.12
CA ARG A 40 -0.04 3.40 11.56
C ARG A 40 1.36 3.53 12.13
N HIS A 41 2.39 3.03 11.43
CA HIS A 41 3.79 3.15 11.89
C HIS A 41 4.26 4.61 11.93
N LEU A 42 3.96 5.39 10.91
CA LEU A 42 4.28 6.81 10.86
C LEU A 42 3.53 7.59 11.97
N GLN A 43 2.26 7.27 12.24
CA GLN A 43 1.50 7.87 13.34
C GLN A 43 2.10 7.53 14.71
N LYS A 44 2.52 6.28 14.93
CA LYS A 44 3.18 5.85 16.17
C LYS A 44 4.45 6.67 16.41
N GLU A 45 5.28 6.88 15.39
CA GLU A 45 6.48 7.73 15.51
C GLU A 45 6.12 9.21 15.71
N ALA A 46 5.16 9.73 14.94
CA ALA A 46 4.74 11.13 15.01
C ALA A 46 4.20 11.53 16.40
N GLN A 47 3.65 10.57 17.14
CA GLN A 47 3.09 10.77 18.48
C GLN A 47 3.99 10.20 19.60
N ALA A 48 5.14 9.64 19.24
CA ALA A 48 6.09 9.10 20.19
C ALA A 48 6.57 10.21 21.12
N GLN A 49 6.60 9.90 22.42
CA GLN A 49 7.14 10.81 23.43
C GLN A 49 8.61 11.11 23.13
N HIS A 50 9.11 12.27 23.56
CA HIS A 50 10.50 12.71 23.31
C HIS A 50 11.58 11.70 23.74
N ASN A 51 11.29 10.87 24.75
CA ASN A 51 12.22 9.83 25.22
C ASN A 51 12.24 8.56 24.34
N ASN A 52 11.25 8.42 23.45
CA ASN A 52 11.04 7.21 22.65
C ASN A 52 11.32 7.43 21.16
N SER A 53 11.72 8.65 20.76
CA SER A 53 11.89 9.03 19.36
C SER A 53 13.11 9.93 19.20
N GLU A 54 13.97 9.59 18.23
CA GLU A 54 15.09 10.44 17.81
C GLU A 54 14.66 11.58 16.86
N PHE A 55 13.39 11.60 16.44
CA PHE A 55 12.88 12.65 15.56
C PHE A 55 12.54 13.92 16.34
N THR A 56 12.84 15.06 15.73
CA THR A 56 12.40 16.38 16.23
C THR A 56 10.89 16.54 16.08
N GLU A 57 10.29 17.46 16.81
CA GLU A 57 8.85 17.74 16.71
C GLU A 57 8.42 18.18 15.29
N GLU A 58 9.29 18.90 14.57
CA GLU A 58 9.04 19.27 13.17
C GLU A 58 9.07 18.06 12.23
N GLN A 59 10.03 17.15 12.43
CA GLN A 59 10.11 15.91 11.68
C GLN A 59 8.90 15.03 11.97
N LYS A 60 8.51 14.87 13.24
CA LYS A 60 7.29 14.16 13.65
C LYS A 60 6.04 14.76 13.03
N LYS A 61 5.93 16.08 12.96
CA LYS A 61 4.83 16.76 12.27
C LYS A 61 4.79 16.39 10.79
N THR A 62 5.94 16.37 10.12
CA THR A 62 6.04 15.93 8.71
C THR A 62 5.67 14.45 8.56
N THR A 63 6.17 13.57 9.43
CA THR A 63 5.82 12.14 9.50
C THR A 63 4.30 11.95 9.65
N GLY A 64 3.67 12.70 10.55
CA GLY A 64 2.22 12.65 10.77
C GLY A 64 1.41 13.13 9.57
N LYS A 65 1.90 14.14 8.83
CA LYS A 65 1.26 14.59 7.58
C LYS A 65 1.35 13.53 6.47
N ILE A 66 2.49 12.85 6.34
CA ILE A 66 2.65 11.73 5.39
C ILE A 66 1.64 10.61 5.74
N ALA A 67 1.50 10.30 7.02
CA ALA A 67 0.52 9.32 7.48
C ALA A 67 -0.91 9.69 7.09
N THR A 68 -1.32 10.95 7.29
CA THR A 68 -2.64 11.44 6.84
C THR A 68 -2.82 11.27 5.33
N CYS A 69 -1.81 11.58 4.51
CA CYS A 69 -1.91 11.38 3.07
C CYS A 69 -2.08 9.92 2.66
N LEU A 70 -1.41 8.99 3.36
CA LEU A 70 -1.60 7.55 3.14
C LEU A 70 -3.03 7.11 3.50
N GLU A 71 -3.60 7.62 4.59
CA GLU A 71 -5.00 7.35 4.96
C GLU A 71 -5.98 7.92 3.93
N LEU A 72 -5.74 9.14 3.44
CA LEU A 72 -6.54 9.73 2.37
C LEU A 72 -6.49 8.87 1.11
N ARG A 73 -5.31 8.30 0.76
CA ARG A 73 -5.21 7.39 -0.37
C ARG A 73 -5.93 6.06 -0.11
N SER A 74 -5.80 5.49 1.08
CA SER A 74 -6.53 4.27 1.45
C SER A 74 -8.05 4.48 1.43
N ALA A 75 -8.55 5.65 1.87
CA ALA A 75 -9.97 5.98 1.82
C ALA A 75 -10.45 6.19 0.37
N ALA A 76 -9.65 6.85 -0.44
CA ALA A 76 -9.85 7.01 -1.88
C ALA A 76 -10.00 5.65 -2.59
N LEU A 77 -9.05 4.73 -2.38
CA LEU A 77 -9.05 3.38 -2.95
C LEU A 77 -10.28 2.54 -2.57
N GLN A 78 -10.88 2.80 -1.41
CA GLN A 78 -12.09 2.12 -0.93
C GLN A 78 -13.39 2.83 -1.32
N SER A 79 -13.30 4.08 -1.80
CA SER A 79 -14.45 4.87 -2.21
C SER A 79 -14.93 4.44 -3.59
N THR A 80 -16.23 4.16 -3.72
CA THR A 80 -16.87 3.89 -5.01
C THR A 80 -17.30 5.16 -5.74
N GLN A 81 -17.23 6.33 -5.10
CA GLN A 81 -17.76 7.58 -5.64
C GLN A 81 -17.09 8.81 -5.00
N SER A 82 -15.96 9.29 -5.53
CA SER A 82 -15.36 10.56 -5.09
C SER A 82 -14.79 11.40 -6.24
N GLN A 83 -15.17 12.69 -6.27
CA GLN A 83 -14.73 13.68 -7.26
C GLN A 83 -13.46 14.45 -6.81
N GLU A 84 -13.17 14.42 -5.50
CA GLU A 84 -12.01 15.09 -4.87
C GLU A 84 -11.16 14.03 -4.16
N GLU A 85 -10.53 13.17 -4.97
CA GLU A 85 -9.84 11.98 -4.52
C GLU A 85 -8.31 12.20 -4.49
N PHE A 86 -7.64 11.76 -3.42
CA PHE A 86 -6.18 11.83 -3.32
C PHE A 86 -5.56 10.91 -4.38
N LYS A 87 -4.86 11.50 -5.35
CA LYS A 87 -4.42 10.79 -6.56
C LYS A 87 -3.13 10.00 -6.34
N PRO A 88 -2.88 8.93 -7.11
CA PRO A 88 -1.60 8.23 -7.08
C PRO A 88 -0.42 9.17 -7.47
N GLU A 89 -0.64 10.19 -8.30
CA GLU A 89 0.38 11.20 -8.62
C GLU A 89 0.74 12.08 -7.41
N ASP A 90 -0.24 12.36 -6.54
CA ASP A 90 -0.01 13.11 -5.31
C ASP A 90 0.76 12.26 -4.30
N LEU A 91 0.45 10.96 -4.23
CA LEU A 91 1.20 10.02 -3.43
C LEU A 91 2.69 10.02 -3.80
N LYS A 92 3.04 10.02 -5.10
CA LYS A 92 4.44 10.08 -5.56
C LYS A 92 5.23 11.28 -5.03
N LYS A 93 4.56 12.41 -4.73
CA LYS A 93 5.23 13.59 -4.16
C LYS A 93 5.74 13.36 -2.74
N LEU A 94 5.20 12.36 -2.03
CA LEU A 94 5.59 12.03 -0.66
C LEU A 94 6.88 11.20 -0.59
N GLU A 95 7.21 10.41 -1.61
CA GLU A 95 8.41 9.56 -1.61
C GLU A 95 9.70 10.33 -1.28
N PRO A 96 10.03 11.46 -1.97
CA PRO A 96 11.22 12.23 -1.63
C PRO A 96 11.10 12.90 -0.26
N ILE A 97 9.90 13.18 0.24
CA ILE A 97 9.70 13.78 1.56
C ILE A 97 10.00 12.75 2.65
N LEU A 98 9.43 11.55 2.52
CA LEU A 98 9.63 10.42 3.43
C LEU A 98 11.12 10.05 3.56
N LYS A 99 11.82 9.94 2.44
CA LYS A 99 13.28 9.65 2.43
C LYS A 99 14.12 10.74 3.08
N ASN A 100 13.68 11.99 2.97
CA ASN A 100 14.42 13.15 3.42
C ASN A 100 13.82 13.79 4.68
N ILE A 101 12.99 13.10 5.46
CA ILE A 101 12.32 13.65 6.66
C ILE A 101 13.31 14.41 7.54
N LEU A 102 14.51 13.85 7.73
CA LEU A 102 15.53 14.41 8.61
C LEU A 102 16.05 15.79 8.17
N THR A 103 16.02 16.05 6.86
CA THR A 103 16.54 17.26 6.22
C THR A 103 15.45 18.08 5.53
N TYR A 104 14.18 17.68 5.67
CA TYR A 104 13.07 18.31 5.00
C TYR A 104 12.69 19.60 5.72
N ASN A 105 12.99 20.73 5.08
CA ASN A 105 12.79 22.08 5.62
C ASN A 105 11.87 22.94 4.73
N LYS A 106 11.09 22.29 3.87
CA LYS A 106 10.18 22.96 2.94
C LYS A 106 8.75 22.89 3.48
N GLU A 107 7.90 23.76 2.95
CA GLU A 107 6.47 23.63 3.18
C GLU A 107 5.94 22.32 2.58
N PHE A 108 5.17 21.59 3.38
CA PHE A 108 4.57 20.33 2.97
C PHE A 108 3.58 20.58 1.81
N PRO A 109 3.61 19.77 0.73
CA PRO A 109 2.90 20.09 -0.51
C PRO A 109 1.37 19.93 -0.44
N PHE A 110 0.83 19.52 0.69
CA PHE A 110 -0.60 19.28 0.90
C PHE A 110 -1.08 19.97 2.17
N ASP A 111 -2.26 20.58 2.11
CA ASP A 111 -2.94 21.12 3.28
C ASP A 111 -3.65 19.99 4.05
N VAL A 112 -2.84 19.22 4.78
CA VAL A 112 -3.31 18.13 5.62
C VAL A 112 -2.89 18.34 7.07
N GLN A 113 -3.76 17.95 7.98
CA GLN A 113 -3.48 17.92 9.41
C GLN A 113 -3.19 16.49 9.84
N PRO A 114 -2.17 16.24 10.71
CA PRO A 114 -1.94 14.93 11.29
C PRO A 114 -3.21 14.42 11.97
N VAL A 115 -3.67 13.23 11.60
CA VAL A 115 -4.84 12.62 12.24
C VAL A 115 -4.45 12.23 13.68
N PRO A 116 -5.19 12.69 14.71
CA PRO A 116 -4.99 12.20 16.06
C PRO A 116 -5.25 10.69 16.09
N LEU A 117 -4.43 9.91 16.80
CA LEU A 117 -4.68 8.47 16.95
C LEU A 117 -6.01 8.32 17.70
N ARG A 118 -7.09 8.09 16.95
CA ARG A 118 -8.35 7.62 17.55
C ARG A 118 -8.03 6.23 18.07
N ARG A 119 -8.14 6.03 19.39
CA ARG A 119 -8.06 4.69 19.98
C ARG A 119 -9.13 3.85 19.27
N ILE A 120 -8.71 3.00 18.33
CA ILE A 120 -9.58 1.98 17.77
C ILE A 120 -9.85 1.05 18.95
N LEU A 121 -10.99 1.25 19.59
CA LEU A 121 -11.50 0.42 20.66
C LEU A 121 -11.90 -0.93 20.05
N ALA A 122 -10.94 -1.84 20.04
CA ALA A 122 -11.16 -3.25 20.32
C ALA A 122 -9.96 -3.73 21.16
N PRO A 123 -10.15 -4.13 22.43
CA PRO A 123 -9.09 -4.74 23.23
C PRO A 123 -8.75 -6.12 22.66
N GLY A 124 -7.53 -6.34 22.17
CA GLY A 124 -7.05 -7.72 21.95
C GLY A 124 -6.13 -8.03 20.77
N GLU A 125 -5.64 -7.08 19.97
CA GLU A 125 -4.65 -7.44 18.94
C GLU A 125 -3.71 -6.25 18.67
N GLU A 126 -2.61 -6.21 19.41
CA GLU A 126 -1.43 -5.49 19.00
C GLU A 126 -0.81 -6.23 17.82
N GLU A 127 -1.22 -5.87 16.61
CA GLU A 127 -0.59 -6.31 15.36
C GLU A 127 0.88 -5.85 15.36
N ASN A 128 1.74 -6.70 15.92
CA ASN A 128 3.17 -6.75 15.67
C ASN A 128 3.35 -7.28 14.25
N PHE A 129 3.05 -6.46 13.25
CA PHE A 129 3.45 -6.76 11.88
C PHE A 129 4.95 -6.59 11.79
N GLU A 130 5.66 -7.70 11.95
CA GLU A 130 6.97 -7.89 11.35
C GLU A 130 6.82 -7.54 9.87
N PHE A 131 7.61 -6.57 9.43
CA PHE A 131 7.89 -6.44 8.01
C PHE A 131 8.53 -7.79 7.68
N GLU A 132 7.85 -8.68 6.94
CA GLU A 132 8.56 -9.83 6.39
C GLU A 132 9.74 -9.24 5.62
N GLU A 133 10.94 -9.48 6.15
CA GLU A 133 12.17 -9.21 5.44
C GLU A 133 12.09 -10.14 4.23
N ASP A 134 11.66 -9.60 3.09
CA ASP A 134 12.04 -10.17 1.80
C ASP A 134 13.56 -10.06 1.75
N GLU A 135 14.25 -11.05 2.32
CA GLU A 135 15.66 -11.36 2.07
C GLU A 135 15.79 -11.74 0.59
N GLU A 136 15.83 -10.74 -0.28
CA GLU A 136 16.38 -10.89 -1.62
C GLU A 136 17.91 -10.85 -1.52
N GLU A 137 18.51 -11.91 -0.95
CA GLU A 137 19.94 -12.19 -1.08
C GLU A 137 20.13 -13.44 -1.95
N GLY A 138 20.37 -13.20 -3.23
CA GLY A 138 20.89 -14.20 -4.14
C GLY A 138 22.30 -14.62 -3.74
N ALA A 139 22.41 -15.73 -3.02
CA ALA A 139 23.68 -16.42 -2.75
C ALA A 139 23.52 -17.94 -2.90
N LEU A 140 23.49 -18.43 -4.14
CA LEU A 140 23.78 -19.84 -4.41
C LEU A 140 25.31 -20.01 -4.58
N PRO A 141 25.96 -20.93 -3.85
CA PRO A 141 27.40 -21.19 -3.99
C PRO A 141 27.72 -21.84 -5.35
N PRO A 142 28.95 -21.70 -5.87
CA PRO A 142 29.27 -22.10 -7.24
C PRO A 142 29.35 -23.63 -7.34
N PRO A 143 28.70 -24.28 -8.33
CA PRO A 143 28.91 -25.68 -8.59
C PRO A 143 30.20 -25.87 -9.42
N ASN A 144 31.09 -26.62 -8.80
CA ASN A 144 32.24 -27.29 -9.38
C ASN A 144 31.87 -28.21 -10.56
N ASN A 145 32.68 -28.09 -11.61
CA ASN A 145 32.67 -28.82 -12.88
C ASN A 145 32.72 -30.37 -12.73
N SER A 146 31.76 -31.09 -13.32
CA SER A 146 32.07 -32.27 -14.15
C SER A 146 30.91 -32.77 -15.03
N SER A 147 31.17 -32.70 -16.34
CA SER A 147 30.79 -33.67 -17.38
C SER A 147 29.33 -33.76 -17.90
N ASN A 148 29.11 -33.06 -19.02
CA ASN A 148 28.41 -33.47 -20.26
C ASN A 148 27.35 -34.59 -20.19
N LYS A 149 26.07 -34.28 -20.48
CA LYS A 149 25.18 -34.95 -21.49
C LYS A 149 23.97 -34.07 -21.91
N LYS A 150 24.07 -33.50 -23.12
CA LYS A 150 23.09 -33.34 -24.23
C LYS A 150 21.55 -33.35 -23.99
N LEU A 151 20.90 -32.34 -24.60
CA LEU A 151 19.53 -32.21 -25.15
C LEU A 151 18.31 -32.51 -24.25
N ASP A 152 17.46 -31.49 -24.02
CA ASP A 152 16.15 -31.38 -24.68
C ASP A 152 15.50 -30.01 -24.40
N GLU A 153 14.83 -29.50 -25.41
CA GLU A 153 14.13 -28.23 -25.50
C GLU A 153 12.68 -28.44 -25.01
N SER A 154 12.26 -27.79 -23.92
CA SER A 154 10.83 -27.64 -23.63
C SER A 154 10.54 -26.50 -22.66
N THR A 155 10.14 -25.38 -23.25
CA THR A 155 9.48 -24.23 -22.61
C THR A 155 8.09 -24.64 -22.09
N PRO A 156 7.70 -24.34 -20.84
CA PRO A 156 6.29 -24.31 -20.48
C PRO A 156 5.73 -22.88 -20.63
N ASN A 157 4.76 -22.80 -21.53
CA ASN A 157 3.91 -21.67 -21.88
C ASN A 157 3.18 -21.05 -20.67
N LEU A 158 3.12 -19.72 -20.61
CA LEU A 158 2.14 -18.97 -19.83
C LEU A 158 0.72 -19.38 -20.27
N LYS A 159 -0.07 -19.96 -19.36
CA LYS A 159 -1.50 -20.16 -19.60
C LYS A 159 -2.27 -18.92 -19.11
N CYS A 160 -2.52 -17.99 -20.04
CA CYS A 160 -3.57 -17.00 -19.89
C CYS A 160 -4.92 -17.71 -19.67
N ARG A 161 -5.51 -17.54 -18.49
CA ARG A 161 -6.87 -17.98 -18.21
C ARG A 161 -7.83 -16.92 -18.74
N SER A 162 -8.26 -17.09 -19.99
CA SER A 162 -9.38 -16.33 -20.57
C SER A 162 -10.63 -16.59 -19.75
N GLN A 163 -11.10 -15.58 -19.00
CA GLN A 163 -12.47 -15.60 -18.47
C GLN A 163 -13.43 -15.49 -19.67
N LYS A 164 -14.43 -16.36 -19.69
CA LYS A 164 -15.50 -16.36 -20.71
C LYS A 164 -16.43 -15.17 -20.44
N PRO A 165 -16.96 -14.48 -21.46
CA PRO A 165 -18.00 -13.48 -21.26
C PRO A 165 -19.29 -14.16 -20.77
N LEU A 166 -19.90 -13.61 -19.72
CA LEU A 166 -21.25 -13.98 -19.31
C LEU A 166 -22.23 -13.58 -20.41
N THR A 167 -22.98 -14.55 -20.92
CA THR A 167 -24.16 -14.33 -21.78
C THR A 167 -25.30 -13.70 -20.97
N PRO A 168 -26.04 -12.71 -21.51
CA PRO A 168 -27.20 -12.16 -20.84
C PRO A 168 -28.40 -13.13 -20.92
N LEU A 169 -29.15 -13.23 -19.81
CA LEU A 169 -30.39 -14.00 -19.71
C LEU A 169 -31.49 -13.39 -20.60
N PRO A 170 -32.39 -14.21 -21.20
CA PRO A 170 -33.49 -13.69 -21.99
C PRO A 170 -34.57 -13.03 -21.12
N LEU A 171 -35.01 -11.85 -21.60
CA LEU A 171 -36.16 -11.10 -21.11
C LEU A 171 -37.43 -11.91 -21.42
N ASN A 172 -38.11 -12.46 -20.41
CA ASN A 172 -39.42 -13.07 -20.64
C ASN A 172 -40.47 -11.96 -20.71
N THR A 173 -40.96 -11.72 -21.92
CA THR A 173 -42.14 -10.89 -22.18
C THR A 173 -43.36 -11.81 -22.11
N THR A 174 -44.20 -11.66 -21.10
CA THR A 174 -45.56 -12.21 -21.13
C THR A 174 -46.51 -11.04 -21.39
N GLU A 175 -46.97 -10.97 -22.63
CA GLU A 175 -48.07 -10.11 -23.07
C GLU A 175 -49.42 -10.57 -22.51
N ALA A 176 -50.33 -9.60 -22.52
CA ALA A 176 -51.72 -9.60 -22.10
C ALA A 176 -52.59 -10.77 -22.62
N ASN A 177 -53.57 -11.16 -21.79
CA ASN A 177 -54.94 -11.48 -22.23
C ASN A 177 -55.88 -11.33 -21.01
N GLN A 178 -56.78 -10.34 -21.02
CA GLN A 178 -58.17 -10.40 -21.51
C GLN A 178 -59.13 -11.19 -20.61
N GLY A 179 -60.22 -10.53 -20.19
CA GLY A 179 -61.38 -11.15 -19.51
C GLY A 179 -61.98 -10.21 -18.46
N LEU A 180 -62.82 -9.22 -18.82
CA LEU A 180 -64.29 -9.32 -18.94
C LEU A 180 -64.99 -9.97 -17.73
N GLY A 181 -65.90 -9.21 -17.12
CA GLY A 181 -67.12 -9.80 -16.56
C GLY A 181 -67.56 -9.29 -15.19
N VAL A 182 -68.51 -8.35 -15.23
CA VAL A 182 -69.64 -8.07 -14.31
C VAL A 182 -69.37 -7.66 -12.85
#